data_AF-A0A2Y9TX87-F1
#
_entry.id   AF-A0A2Y9TX87-F1
#
_cell.length_a   1.000
_cell.length_b   1.000
_cell.length_c   1.000
_cell.angle_alpha   90.00
_cell.angle_beta   90.00
_cell.angle_gamma   90.00
#
_symmetry.space_group_name_H-M   'P 1'
#
loop_
_entity.id
_entity.type
_entity.pdbx_description
1 polymer ?
#
loop_
_entity_poly.entity_id
_entity_poly.type
_entity_poly.pdbx_seq_one_letter_code
_entity_poly.pdbx_strand_id
1 'polypeptide(L)'
;MKKLSLLALIVLAVAGCASKYSILTKYHMRCDEMNPTADAFVGYVDCMNSLVNADDKVSQGNGTIKIMATANQYKVQVLEKKMTSKAAKQAFQNKYQKFTFASNVQPTPDDVVPAPAPVK
;
A
#
# COMPACT_ATOMS: atom_id res chain seq x y z
N MET A 1 -21.97 38.92 -37.36
CA MET A 1 -22.47 38.18 -36.17
C MET A 1 -21.94 36.75 -36.19
N LYS A 2 -20.78 36.48 -35.58
CA LYS A 2 -20.17 35.12 -35.51
C LYS A 2 -19.31 35.03 -34.23
N LYS A 3 -19.94 34.91 -33.06
CA LYS A 3 -19.23 34.68 -31.78
C LYS A 3 -20.12 33.96 -30.75
N LEU A 4 -20.74 32.83 -31.10
CA LEU A 4 -21.47 32.02 -30.13
C LEU A 4 -21.46 30.55 -30.54
N SER A 5 -20.31 29.86 -30.44
CA SER A 5 -20.32 28.39 -30.51
C SER A 5 -19.02 27.74 -30.03
N LEU A 6 -18.46 28.16 -28.88
CA LEU A 6 -17.25 27.53 -28.34
C LEU A 6 -17.25 27.38 -26.82
N LEU A 7 -18.41 27.11 -26.23
CA LEU A 7 -18.56 26.92 -24.77
C LEU A 7 -19.39 25.66 -24.42
N ALA A 8 -19.28 24.58 -25.19
CA ALA A 8 -20.06 23.36 -24.96
C ALA A 8 -19.26 22.05 -24.92
N LEU A 9 -17.92 22.09 -24.74
CA LEU A 9 -17.07 20.89 -24.78
C LEU A 9 -16.07 20.80 -23.62
N ILE A 10 -16.42 21.23 -22.41
CA ILE A 10 -15.54 21.07 -21.23
C ILE A 10 -16.33 20.59 -19.99
N VAL A 11 -17.20 19.58 -20.13
CA VAL A 11 -17.90 19.00 -18.95
C VAL A 11 -17.76 17.47 -18.84
N LEU A 12 -17.05 16.79 -19.76
CA LEU A 12 -16.89 15.33 -19.72
C LEU A 12 -15.46 14.83 -19.44
N ALA A 13 -14.67 15.53 -18.62
CA ALA A 13 -13.29 15.10 -18.31
C ALA A 13 -12.98 14.82 -16.83
N VAL A 14 -13.97 14.91 -15.92
CA VAL A 14 -13.70 14.75 -14.46
C VAL A 14 -14.05 13.36 -13.92
N ALA A 15 -14.75 12.53 -14.69
CA ALA A 15 -15.09 11.16 -14.31
C ALA A 15 -14.21 10.16 -15.05
N GLY A 16 -12.97 9.93 -14.60
CA GLY A 16 -12.17 8.87 -15.24
C GLY A 16 -10.72 8.65 -14.81
N CYS A 17 -10.12 9.51 -13.98
CA CYS A 17 -8.71 9.34 -13.60
C CYS A 17 -8.54 8.62 -12.24
N ALA A 18 -9.32 7.57 -11.97
CA ALA A 18 -8.90 6.57 -10.98
C ALA A 18 -7.76 5.76 -11.62
N SER A 19 -6.55 6.34 -11.64
CA SER A 19 -5.37 5.67 -12.20
C SER A 19 -5.20 4.29 -11.55
N LYS A 20 -4.74 3.27 -12.29
CA LYS A 20 -4.52 1.91 -11.75
C LYS A 20 -3.67 1.91 -10.46
N TYR A 21 -2.79 2.89 -10.32
CA TYR A 21 -2.04 3.16 -9.09
C TYR A 21 -2.92 3.46 -7.87
N SER A 22 -4.02 4.20 -8.04
CA SER A 22 -5.01 4.46 -6.99
C SER A 22 -5.64 3.16 -6.46
N ILE A 23 -5.85 2.16 -7.33
CA ILE A 23 -6.42 0.87 -6.92
C ILE A 23 -5.39 0.07 -6.11
N LEU A 24 -4.13 0.04 -6.56
CA LEU A 24 -3.07 -0.69 -5.85
C LEU A 24 -2.81 -0.13 -4.44
N THR A 25 -2.92 1.19 -4.26
CA THR A 25 -2.86 1.83 -2.93
C THR A 25 -4.07 1.45 -2.06
N LYS A 26 -5.27 1.28 -2.64
CA LYS A 26 -6.43 0.76 -1.89
C LYS A 26 -6.22 -0.67 -1.41
N TYR A 27 -5.65 -1.53 -2.26
CA TYR A 27 -5.30 -2.89 -1.86
C TYR A 27 -4.26 -2.89 -0.75
N HIS A 28 -3.25 -2.02 -0.85
CA HIS A 28 -2.25 -1.85 0.19
C HIS A 28 -2.86 -1.52 1.55
N MET A 29 -3.72 -0.50 1.63
CA MET A 29 -4.38 -0.12 2.90
C MET A 29 -5.14 -1.30 3.50
N ARG A 30 -5.94 -2.00 2.68
CA ARG A 30 -6.70 -3.17 3.12
C ARG A 30 -5.79 -4.30 3.62
N CYS A 31 -4.73 -4.60 2.88
CA CYS A 31 -3.83 -5.70 3.23
C CYS A 31 -2.93 -5.37 4.42
N ASP A 32 -2.56 -4.09 4.63
CA ASP A 32 -1.83 -3.68 5.83
C ASP A 32 -2.72 -3.70 7.07
N GLU A 33 -3.99 -3.28 6.97
CA GLU A 33 -4.97 -3.40 8.07
C GLU A 33 -5.18 -4.86 8.50
N MET A 34 -5.22 -5.79 7.53
CA MET A 34 -5.31 -7.22 7.80
C MET A 34 -4.00 -7.83 8.34
N ASN A 35 -2.87 -7.14 8.18
CA ASN A 35 -1.53 -7.59 8.58
C ASN A 35 -0.79 -6.47 9.34
N PRO A 36 -1.36 -6.00 10.47
CA PRO A 36 -0.97 -4.72 11.07
C PRO A 36 0.39 -4.77 11.77
N THR A 37 0.89 -5.96 12.09
CA THR A 37 2.14 -6.14 12.81
C THR A 37 3.36 -5.97 11.90
N ALA A 38 4.49 -5.55 12.47
CA ALA A 38 5.73 -5.37 11.71
C ALA A 38 6.29 -6.69 11.15
N ASP A 39 5.90 -7.84 11.73
CA ASP A 39 6.36 -9.17 11.34
C ASP A 39 5.48 -9.84 10.26
N ALA A 40 4.32 -9.28 9.93
CA ALA A 40 3.35 -9.88 8.99
C ALA A 40 3.57 -9.51 7.51
N PHE A 41 4.82 -9.32 7.06
CA PHE A 41 5.10 -8.96 5.66
C PHE A 41 4.68 -10.06 4.67
N VAL A 42 4.89 -11.34 5.02
CA VAL A 42 4.52 -12.48 4.15
C VAL A 42 3.00 -12.47 3.91
N GLY A 43 2.20 -12.36 4.97
CA GLY A 43 0.74 -12.31 4.88
C GLY A 43 0.24 -11.08 4.12
N TYR A 44 0.89 -9.92 4.30
CA TYR A 44 0.61 -8.72 3.51
C TYR A 44 0.81 -8.97 2.00
N VAL A 45 1.93 -9.59 1.60
CA VAL A 45 2.21 -9.87 0.19
C VAL A 45 1.23 -10.90 -0.39
N ASP A 46 0.83 -11.90 0.39
CA ASP A 46 -0.17 -12.87 -0.02
C ASP A 46 -1.55 -12.24 -0.26
N CYS A 47 -1.98 -11.36 0.63
CA CYS A 47 -3.20 -10.56 0.44
C CYS A 47 -3.11 -9.71 -0.83
N MET A 48 -1.98 -9.01 -1.05
CA MET A 48 -1.78 -8.19 -2.24
C MET A 48 -1.83 -9.01 -3.53
N ASN A 49 -1.16 -10.16 -3.59
CA ASN A 49 -1.23 -11.05 -4.75
C ASN A 49 -2.65 -11.54 -5.01
N SER A 50 -3.39 -11.91 -3.96
CA SER A 50 -4.78 -12.36 -4.11
C SER A 50 -5.67 -11.28 -4.72
N LEU A 51 -5.57 -10.03 -4.25
CA LEU A 51 -6.39 -8.93 -4.77
C LEU A 51 -5.97 -8.52 -6.19
N VAL A 52 -4.66 -8.46 -6.45
CA VAL A 52 -4.14 -8.12 -7.77
C VAL A 52 -4.52 -9.17 -8.79
N ASN A 53 -4.39 -10.46 -8.48
CA ASN A 53 -4.72 -11.55 -9.41
C ASN A 53 -6.22 -11.64 -9.69
N ALA A 54 -7.08 -11.19 -8.78
CA ALA A 54 -8.52 -11.13 -8.98
C ALA A 54 -8.99 -9.96 -9.86
N ASP A 55 -8.14 -8.95 -10.09
CA ASP A 55 -8.44 -7.79 -10.93
C ASP A 55 -7.57 -7.79 -12.20
N ASP A 56 -8.12 -8.32 -13.29
CA ASP A 56 -7.45 -8.41 -14.60
C ASP A 56 -6.90 -7.09 -15.12
N LYS A 57 -7.59 -5.97 -14.84
CA LYS A 57 -7.16 -4.66 -15.32
C LYS A 57 -5.93 -4.17 -14.56
N VAL A 58 -5.83 -4.51 -13.28
CA VAL A 58 -4.71 -4.14 -12.41
C VAL A 58 -3.53 -5.10 -12.60
N SER A 59 -3.77 -6.41 -12.70
CA SER A 59 -2.74 -7.46 -12.83
C SER A 59 -1.86 -7.30 -14.05
N GLN A 60 -2.43 -6.86 -15.18
CA GLN A 60 -1.70 -6.65 -16.44
C GLN A 60 -0.94 -5.31 -16.49
N GLY A 61 -1.06 -4.46 -15.46
CA GLY A 61 -0.36 -3.19 -15.41
C GLY A 61 1.14 -3.37 -15.20
N ASN A 62 1.98 -2.85 -16.10
CA ASN A 62 3.45 -2.94 -15.97
C ASN A 62 3.96 -2.38 -14.62
N GLY A 63 3.36 -1.30 -14.13
CA GLY A 63 3.66 -0.76 -12.80
C GLY A 63 3.32 -1.74 -11.67
N THR A 64 2.14 -2.36 -11.74
CA THR A 64 1.71 -3.41 -10.81
C THR A 64 2.66 -4.59 -10.83
N ILE A 65 3.00 -5.11 -12.01
CA ILE A 65 3.89 -6.26 -12.18
C ILE A 65 5.25 -5.98 -11.51
N LYS A 66 5.84 -4.80 -11.74
CA LYS A 66 7.12 -4.43 -11.12
C LYS A 66 7.04 -4.31 -9.59
N ILE A 67 5.95 -3.74 -9.08
CA ILE A 67 5.72 -3.60 -7.64
C ILE A 67 5.55 -4.97 -6.99
N MET A 68 4.68 -5.81 -7.55
CA MET A 68 4.42 -7.16 -7.02
C MET A 68 5.64 -8.07 -7.15
N ALA A 69 6.41 -7.98 -8.24
CA ALA A 69 7.68 -8.71 -8.36
C ALA A 69 8.66 -8.35 -7.24
N THR A 70 8.79 -7.05 -6.91
CA THR A 70 9.63 -6.61 -5.78
C THR A 70 9.09 -7.12 -4.44
N ALA A 71 7.77 -7.01 -4.21
CA ALA A 71 7.14 -7.51 -2.99
C ALA A 71 7.36 -9.02 -2.81
N ASN A 72 7.18 -9.79 -3.88
CA ASN A 72 7.40 -11.24 -3.90
C ASN A 72 8.88 -11.60 -3.68
N GLN A 73 9.81 -10.85 -4.26
CA GLN A 73 11.24 -11.04 -3.98
C GLN A 73 11.56 -10.83 -2.49
N TYR A 74 11.02 -9.80 -1.86
CA TYR A 74 11.23 -9.57 -0.42
C TYR A 74 10.53 -10.65 0.42
N LYS A 75 9.35 -11.12 0.02
CA LYS A 75 8.67 -12.26 0.67
C LYS A 75 9.56 -13.49 0.67
N VAL A 76 10.20 -13.83 -0.46
CA VAL A 76 11.15 -14.95 -0.54
C VAL A 76 12.32 -14.75 0.42
N GLN A 77 12.92 -13.56 0.47
CA GLN A 77 14.02 -13.27 1.40
C GLN A 77 13.61 -13.39 2.87
N VAL A 78 12.37 -13.04 3.21
CA VAL A 78 11.83 -13.22 4.56
C VAL A 78 11.65 -14.71 4.89
N LEU A 79 11.06 -15.48 3.99
CA LEU A 79 10.87 -16.93 4.16
C LEU A 79 12.21 -17.68 4.27
N GLU A 80 13.22 -17.25 3.52
CA GLU A 80 14.59 -17.77 3.57
C GLU A 80 15.41 -17.23 4.75
N LYS A 81 14.81 -16.40 5.63
CA LYS A 81 15.46 -15.76 6.78
C LYS A 81 16.67 -14.87 6.42
N LYS A 82 16.78 -14.42 5.17
CA LYS A 82 17.80 -13.47 4.70
C LYS A 82 17.47 -12.02 5.06
N MET A 83 16.20 -11.74 5.34
CA MET A 83 15.68 -10.43 5.73
C MET A 83 14.55 -10.61 6.75
N THR A 84 14.37 -9.66 7.68
CA THR A 84 13.22 -9.66 8.58
C THR A 84 12.00 -9.03 7.89
N SER A 85 10.79 -9.44 8.28
CA SER A 85 9.56 -8.79 7.79
C SER A 85 9.54 -7.27 8.01
N LYS A 86 10.07 -6.78 9.14
CA LYS A 86 10.19 -5.34 9.43
C LYS A 86 11.10 -4.66 8.41
N ALA A 87 12.28 -5.24 8.15
CA ALA A 87 13.20 -4.73 7.13
C ALA A 87 12.57 -4.76 5.73
N ALA A 88 11.79 -5.79 5.41
CA ALA A 88 11.08 -5.90 4.15
C ALA A 88 9.98 -4.83 3.98
N LYS A 89 9.14 -4.60 5.01
CA LYS A 89 8.16 -3.50 5.03
C LYS A 89 8.85 -2.16 4.79
N GLN A 90 9.95 -1.89 5.49
CA GLN A 90 10.67 -0.62 5.37
C GLN A 90 11.37 -0.47 4.00
N ALA A 91 12.05 -1.50 3.50
CA ALA A 91 12.68 -1.48 2.17
C ALA A 91 11.64 -1.30 1.06
N PHE A 92 10.46 -1.91 1.20
CA PHE A 92 9.36 -1.76 0.25
C PHE A 92 8.82 -0.32 0.24
N GLN A 93 8.53 0.23 1.42
CA GLN A 93 8.07 1.62 1.58
C GLN A 93 9.10 2.62 1.04
N ASN A 94 10.38 2.44 1.33
CA ASN A 94 11.45 3.33 0.84
C ASN A 94 11.51 3.35 -0.69
N LYS A 95 11.30 2.19 -1.34
CA LYS A 95 11.30 2.08 -2.80
C LYS A 95 10.00 2.59 -3.43
N TYR A 96 8.88 2.44 -2.73
CA TYR A 96 7.55 2.85 -3.18
C TYR A 96 6.88 3.74 -2.14
N GLN A 97 7.26 5.02 -2.08
CA GLN A 97 6.87 5.99 -1.04
C GLN A 97 5.36 6.19 -0.85
N LYS A 98 4.53 5.75 -1.80
CA LYS A 98 3.06 5.79 -1.71
C LYS A 98 2.47 4.63 -0.88
N PHE A 99 3.30 3.68 -0.46
CA PHE A 99 2.94 2.51 0.33
C PHE A 99 3.52 2.67 1.74
N THR A 100 2.79 3.40 2.58
CA THR A 100 3.18 3.66 3.97
C THR A 100 2.53 2.62 4.87
N PHE A 101 3.34 1.79 5.51
CA PHE A 101 2.83 0.80 6.46
C PHE A 101 2.58 1.46 7.82
N ALA A 102 1.42 1.18 8.43
CA ALA A 102 1.08 1.67 9.77
C ALA A 102 2.12 1.27 10.81
N SER A 103 2.65 0.05 10.72
CA SER A 103 3.72 -0.45 11.61
C SER A 103 5.03 0.32 11.52
N ASN A 104 5.26 1.08 10.45
CA ASN A 104 6.45 1.91 10.28
C ASN A 104 6.22 3.36 10.75
N VAL A 105 4.98 3.73 11.04
CA VAL A 105 4.57 5.08 11.47
C VAL A 105 4.30 5.13 12.98
N GLN A 106 4.22 3.98 13.67
CA GLN A 106 3.89 3.96 15.10
C GLN A 106 4.87 4.81 15.95
N PRO A 107 4.33 5.51 16.97
CA PRO A 107 5.06 6.49 17.77
C PRO A 107 6.14 5.84 18.64
N THR A 108 7.10 6.64 19.10
CA THR A 108 8.03 6.25 20.18
C THR A 108 7.25 5.78 21.42
N PRO A 109 7.85 4.96 22.32
CA PRO A 109 7.17 4.37 23.49
C PRO A 109 6.53 5.33 24.51
N ASP A 110 6.47 6.63 24.26
CA ASP A 110 5.98 7.65 25.20
C ASP A 110 4.44 7.73 25.29
N ASP A 111 3.69 6.99 24.47
CA ASP A 111 2.22 6.93 24.55
C ASP A 111 1.70 5.85 25.53
N VAL A 112 2.57 5.17 26.27
CA VAL A 112 2.14 4.35 27.41
C VAL A 112 1.94 5.27 28.61
N VAL A 113 0.69 5.70 28.82
CA VAL A 113 0.22 6.31 30.07
C VAL A 113 0.83 5.53 31.25
N PRO A 114 1.53 6.19 32.20
CA PRO A 114 2.07 5.50 33.36
C PRO A 114 0.93 4.86 34.13
N ALA A 115 1.04 3.55 34.41
CA ALA A 115 0.10 2.87 35.28
C ALA A 115 0.02 3.63 36.62
N PRO A 116 -1.19 3.93 37.14
CA PRO A 116 -1.31 4.63 38.41
C PRO A 116 -0.66 3.81 39.52
N ALA A 117 0.17 4.49 40.33
CA ALA A 117 0.91 3.87 41.43
C ALA A 117 -0.05 3.18 42.43
N PRO A 118 0.37 2.07 43.04
CA PRO A 118 -0.45 1.37 44.02
C PRO A 118 -0.71 2.28 45.23
N VAL A 119 -1.99 2.44 45.55
CA VAL A 119 -2.45 3.17 46.75
C VAL A 119 -1.97 2.39 47.98
N LYS A 120 -1.28 3.09 48.88
CA LYS A 120 -0.81 2.57 50.16
C LYS A 120 -1.96 2.31 51.13
#